data_AF-A0A947WBJ8-F1
#
_entry.id   AF-A0A947WBJ8-F1
#
_cell.length_a   1.000
_cell.length_b   1.000
_cell.length_c   1.000
_cell.angle_alpha   90.00
_cell.angle_beta   90.00
_cell.angle_gamma   90.00
#
_symmetry.space_group_name_H-M   'P 1'
#
loop_
_entity.id
_entity.type
_entity.pdbx_description
1 polymer ?
#
loop_
_entity_poly.entity_id
_entity_poly.type
_entity_poly.pdbx_seq_one_letter_code
_entity_poly.pdbx_strand_id
1 'polypeptide(L)'
;MKRNRGILCVSLIVSLSLITLLGGAAWGQTGNGHAEPVNTGGLFTDVPRDHWAYADLEYLAARGIITGLPGGVYNGDAALTRYDAAAMISRALKYMQNNAESVTLEDLNVLKDLIFKVSDDVTILQSQLGSAQGSSYSTLQNRISQAELEIAQLNAQVQESSSSSSSTLAKRVQANFFISLTALLVGIVGVALATLGL
;
A
#
# COMPACT_ATOMS: atom_id res chain seq x y z
N MET A 1 -57.63 50.03 27.41
CA MET A 1 -56.49 49.23 26.92
C MET A 1 -56.85 47.74 26.98
N LYS A 2 -57.31 47.15 25.87
CA LYS A 2 -57.53 45.69 25.72
C LYS A 2 -56.51 45.17 24.71
N ARG A 3 -55.59 44.32 25.17
CA ARG A 3 -54.44 43.80 24.41
C ARG A 3 -54.88 42.60 23.55
N ASN A 4 -54.87 42.78 22.23
CA ASN A 4 -55.14 41.74 21.23
C ASN A 4 -54.00 40.70 21.17
N ARG A 5 -54.05 39.68 22.05
CA ARG A 5 -53.07 38.59 22.10
C ARG A 5 -53.27 37.49 21.05
N GLY A 6 -54.43 37.45 20.37
CA GLY A 6 -54.73 36.44 19.35
C GLY A 6 -54.05 36.68 17.99
N ILE A 7 -53.88 37.95 17.60
CA ILE A 7 -53.39 38.31 16.25
C ILE A 7 -51.87 38.08 16.12
N LEU A 8 -51.12 38.18 17.22
CA LEU A 8 -49.67 37.94 17.25
C LEU A 8 -49.30 36.44 17.12
N CYS A 9 -50.14 35.51 17.60
CA CYS A 9 -49.87 34.07 17.50
C CYS A 9 -50.14 33.51 16.10
N VAL A 10 -51.18 34.01 15.42
CA VAL A 10 -51.56 33.53 14.08
C VAL A 10 -50.56 33.98 13.01
N SER A 11 -49.93 35.15 13.18
CA SER A 11 -48.90 35.67 12.25
C SER A 11 -47.56 34.89 12.31
N LEU A 12 -47.25 34.26 13.46
CA LEU A 12 -46.00 33.51 13.65
C LEU A 12 -46.09 32.05 13.15
N ILE A 13 -47.30 31.49 13.06
CA ILE A 13 -47.53 30.12 12.59
C ILE A 13 -47.67 30.05 11.06
N VAL A 14 -48.25 31.09 10.44
CA VAL A 14 -48.40 31.19 8.98
C VAL A 14 -47.06 31.43 8.27
N SER A 15 -46.09 32.07 8.93
CA SER A 15 -44.74 32.30 8.37
C SER A 15 -43.83 31.07 8.42
N LEU A 16 -44.02 30.14 9.36
CA LEU A 16 -43.21 28.92 9.47
C LEU A 16 -43.62 27.83 8.46
N SER A 17 -44.79 27.94 7.83
CA SER A 17 -45.30 26.96 6.86
C SER A 17 -45.04 27.30 5.38
N LEU A 18 -44.52 28.49 5.06
CA LEU A 18 -44.32 28.93 3.66
C LEU A 18 -42.89 28.66 3.12
N ILE A 19 -41.97 28.21 3.96
CA ILE A 19 -40.55 27.99 3.61
C ILE A 19 -40.28 26.58 3.04
N THR A 20 -41.21 25.63 3.15
CA THR A 20 -41.02 24.24 2.70
C THR A 20 -41.54 23.93 1.29
N LEU A 21 -42.09 24.92 0.56
CA LEU A 21 -42.72 24.70 -0.75
C LEU A 21 -42.01 25.39 -1.92
N LEU A 22 -40.67 25.53 -1.88
CA LEU A 22 -39.91 26.11 -3.00
C LEU A 22 -38.50 25.51 -3.20
N GLY A 23 -38.29 24.25 -2.81
CA GLY A 23 -36.94 23.62 -2.84
C GLY A 23 -36.88 22.12 -3.16
N GLY A 24 -37.86 21.53 -3.87
CA GLY A 24 -37.90 20.08 -4.05
C GLY A 24 -38.52 19.60 -5.36
N ALA A 25 -38.02 20.05 -6.51
CA ALA A 25 -38.36 19.44 -7.81
C ALA A 25 -37.33 19.78 -8.90
N ALA A 26 -36.10 19.23 -8.83
CA ALA A 26 -35.15 19.34 -9.95
C ALA A 26 -33.97 18.33 -9.93
N TRP A 27 -34.19 17.03 -9.72
CA TRP A 27 -33.25 15.96 -10.14
C TRP A 27 -34.12 14.71 -10.43
N GLY A 28 -34.44 14.36 -11.68
CA GLY A 28 -33.53 13.67 -12.59
C GLY A 28 -33.82 12.15 -12.60
N GLN A 29 -34.86 11.71 -13.33
CA GLN A 29 -35.02 10.29 -13.68
C GLN A 29 -34.08 9.95 -14.83
N THR A 30 -32.87 9.52 -14.47
CA THR A 30 -32.00 8.75 -15.35
C THR A 30 -32.14 7.28 -14.95
N GLY A 31 -32.29 6.38 -15.92
CA GLY A 31 -32.33 4.94 -15.70
C GLY A 31 -31.01 4.48 -15.10
N ASN A 32 -31.01 4.29 -13.78
CA ASN A 32 -29.85 3.83 -13.05
C ASN A 32 -29.90 2.30 -13.08
N GLY A 33 -28.89 1.66 -13.66
CA GLY A 33 -28.69 0.20 -13.64
C GLY A 33 -28.42 -0.33 -12.23
N HIS A 34 -29.31 -0.04 -11.28
CA HIS A 34 -29.36 -0.71 -10.01
C HIS A 34 -29.89 -2.11 -10.27
N ALA A 35 -28.96 -3.07 -10.33
CA ALA A 35 -29.29 -4.42 -9.92
C ALA A 35 -29.95 -4.28 -8.55
N GLU A 36 -31.27 -4.50 -8.50
CA GLU A 36 -31.93 -4.66 -7.22
C GLU A 36 -31.18 -5.79 -6.50
N PRO A 37 -30.69 -5.58 -5.27
CA PRO A 37 -30.10 -6.68 -4.53
C PRO A 37 -31.17 -7.75 -4.46
N VAL A 38 -30.88 -8.93 -5.02
CA VAL A 38 -31.71 -10.12 -4.81
C VAL A 38 -31.77 -10.29 -3.31
N ASN A 39 -32.90 -9.87 -2.73
CA ASN A 39 -33.11 -9.90 -1.31
C ASN A 39 -33.48 -11.34 -0.96
N THR A 40 -32.46 -12.18 -0.84
CA THR A 40 -32.56 -13.59 -0.49
C THR A 40 -32.92 -13.76 1.00
N GLY A 41 -33.84 -12.95 1.54
CA GLY A 41 -34.38 -13.07 2.90
C GLY A 41 -33.35 -13.25 4.02
N GLY A 42 -32.11 -12.80 3.81
CA GLY A 42 -30.94 -13.02 4.65
C GLY A 42 -30.17 -11.73 4.85
N LEU A 43 -29.43 -11.63 5.96
CA LEU A 43 -28.78 -10.38 6.40
C LEU A 43 -27.71 -9.88 5.43
N PHE A 44 -27.02 -10.79 4.75
CA PHE A 44 -26.02 -10.50 3.73
C PHE A 44 -26.28 -11.37 2.50
N THR A 45 -26.10 -10.81 1.30
CA THR A 45 -26.39 -11.50 0.03
C THR A 45 -25.39 -12.60 -0.30
N ASP A 46 -24.17 -12.50 0.24
CA ASP A 46 -23.05 -13.43 0.06
C ASP A 46 -22.90 -14.46 1.19
N VAL A 47 -23.75 -14.39 2.23
CA VAL A 47 -23.71 -15.33 3.35
C VAL A 47 -25.04 -16.09 3.41
N PRO A 48 -25.10 -17.31 2.82
CA PRO A 48 -26.28 -18.18 2.93
C PRO A 48 -26.58 -18.56 4.39
N ARG A 49 -27.84 -18.92 4.68
CA ARG A 49 -28.25 -19.34 6.04
C ARG A 49 -27.49 -20.55 6.58
N ASP A 50 -27.04 -21.44 5.69
CA ASP A 50 -26.27 -22.64 6.06
C ASP A 50 -24.76 -22.37 6.21
N HIS A 51 -24.32 -21.10 6.07
CA HIS A 51 -22.92 -20.74 6.25
C HIS A 51 -22.53 -20.78 7.74
N TRP A 52 -21.36 -21.32 8.06
CA TRP A 52 -20.88 -21.47 9.44
C TRP A 52 -20.87 -20.14 10.23
N ALA A 53 -20.58 -19.03 9.55
CA ALA A 53 -20.55 -17.69 10.15
C ALA A 53 -21.92 -16.99 10.20
N TYR A 54 -22.98 -17.57 9.63
CA TYR A 54 -24.27 -16.89 9.48
C TYR A 54 -24.85 -16.47 10.85
N ALA A 55 -24.86 -17.37 11.83
CA ALA A 55 -25.40 -17.10 13.17
C ALA A 55 -24.61 -16.00 13.91
N ASP A 56 -23.29 -16.02 13.81
CA ASP A 56 -22.43 -15.01 14.44
C ASP A 56 -22.58 -13.64 13.77
N LEU A 57 -22.68 -13.64 12.43
CA LEU A 57 -22.89 -12.42 11.65
C LEU A 57 -24.27 -11.83 11.90
N GLU A 58 -25.31 -12.65 12.03
CA GLU A 58 -26.65 -12.23 12.46
C GLU A 58 -26.62 -11.59 13.83
N TYR A 59 -25.95 -12.24 14.80
CA TYR A 59 -25.80 -11.74 16.15
C TYR A 59 -25.09 -10.37 16.19
N LEU A 60 -24.01 -10.20 15.42
CA LEU A 60 -23.22 -8.97 15.41
C LEU A 60 -23.88 -7.85 14.58
N ALA A 61 -24.54 -8.19 13.48
CA ALA A 61 -25.26 -7.23 12.64
C ALA A 61 -26.50 -6.68 13.36
N ALA A 62 -27.26 -7.52 14.07
CA ALA A 62 -28.41 -7.09 14.87
C ALA A 62 -28.04 -6.05 15.95
N ARG A 63 -26.79 -6.08 16.42
CA ARG A 63 -26.23 -5.16 17.42
C ARG A 63 -25.53 -3.94 16.81
N GLY A 64 -25.53 -3.83 15.48
CA GLY A 64 -24.87 -2.75 14.74
C GLY A 64 -23.34 -2.76 14.86
N ILE A 65 -22.74 -3.88 15.26
CA ILE A 65 -21.27 -4.02 15.39
C ILE A 65 -20.65 -4.20 14.00
N ILE A 66 -21.25 -5.08 13.19
CA ILE A 66 -20.87 -5.30 11.80
C ILE A 66 -21.88 -4.58 10.91
N THR A 67 -21.36 -3.74 10.02
CA THR A 67 -22.09 -3.09 8.95
C THR A 67 -21.43 -3.54 7.67
N GLY A 68 -22.10 -4.38 6.88
CA GLY A 68 -21.58 -4.86 5.60
C GLY A 68 -21.30 -3.72 4.61
N LEU A 69 -20.84 -4.10 3.43
CA LEU A 69 -20.54 -3.18 2.34
C LEU A 69 -21.82 -2.62 1.69
N PRO A 70 -21.72 -1.46 1.01
CA PRO A 70 -22.79 -0.97 0.14
C PRO A 70 -23.17 -2.05 -0.87
N GLY A 71 -24.45 -2.45 -0.88
CA GLY A 71 -24.93 -3.59 -1.67
C GLY A 71 -25.30 -4.83 -0.84
N GLY A 72 -25.14 -4.79 0.49
CA GLY A 72 -25.62 -5.87 1.38
C GLY A 72 -24.69 -7.08 1.41
N VAL A 73 -23.41 -6.90 1.09
CA VAL A 73 -22.39 -7.95 1.04
C VAL A 73 -21.51 -7.86 2.29
N TYR A 74 -21.19 -8.97 2.95
CA TYR A 74 -20.25 -9.01 4.07
C TYR A 74 -18.79 -9.08 3.61
N ASN A 75 -18.51 -9.85 2.57
CA ASN A 75 -17.21 -10.10 1.96
C ASN A 75 -16.18 -10.68 2.95
N GLY A 76 -16.52 -11.83 3.55
CA GLY A 76 -15.73 -12.46 4.62
C GLY A 76 -14.35 -12.97 4.20
N ASP A 77 -14.12 -13.20 2.90
CA ASP A 77 -12.81 -13.63 2.37
C ASP A 77 -11.83 -12.46 2.16
N ALA A 78 -12.31 -11.22 2.23
CA ALA A 78 -11.45 -10.05 2.08
C ALA A 78 -10.59 -9.82 3.33
N ALA A 79 -9.37 -9.31 3.11
CA ALA A 79 -8.48 -8.95 4.19
C ALA A 79 -9.09 -7.82 5.05
N LEU A 80 -9.29 -8.10 6.34
CA LEU A 80 -9.78 -7.12 7.30
C LEU A 80 -8.72 -6.04 7.55
N THR A 81 -9.06 -4.77 7.30
CA THR A 81 -8.13 -3.66 7.58
C THR A 81 -8.09 -3.34 9.07
N ARG A 82 -6.98 -2.79 9.54
CA ARG A 82 -6.84 -2.33 10.94
C ARG A 82 -7.89 -1.27 11.31
N TYR A 83 -8.28 -0.44 10.34
CA TYR A 83 -9.32 0.57 10.52
C TYR A 83 -10.69 -0.08 10.75
N ASP A 84 -11.04 -1.07 9.94
CA ASP A 84 -12.33 -1.77 10.05
C ASP A 84 -12.42 -2.55 11.35
N ALA A 85 -11.34 -3.23 11.74
CA ALA A 85 -11.24 -3.90 13.04
C ALA A 85 -11.43 -2.92 14.21
N ALA A 86 -10.76 -1.76 14.18
CA ALA A 86 -10.90 -0.74 15.22
C ALA A 86 -12.33 -0.15 15.27
N ALA A 87 -12.97 0.03 14.12
CA ALA A 87 -14.35 0.48 14.03
C ALA A 87 -15.32 -0.54 14.63
N MET A 88 -15.15 -1.84 14.33
CA MET A 88 -15.95 -2.92 14.93
C MET A 88 -15.78 -2.95 16.46
N ILE A 89 -14.54 -2.88 16.96
CA ILE A 89 -14.24 -2.84 18.40
C ILE A 89 -14.90 -1.62 19.06
N SER A 90 -14.79 -0.44 18.44
CA SER A 90 -15.43 0.77 18.96
C SER A 90 -16.95 0.64 19.06
N ARG A 91 -17.60 0.04 18.04
CA ARG A 91 -19.04 -0.20 18.05
C ARG A 91 -19.44 -1.23 19.10
N ALA A 92 -18.67 -2.30 19.25
CA ALA A 92 -18.89 -3.32 20.29
C ALA A 92 -18.81 -2.72 21.69
N LEU A 93 -17.78 -1.91 21.97
CA LEU A 93 -17.63 -1.23 23.26
C LEU A 93 -18.80 -0.27 23.54
N LYS A 94 -19.24 0.51 22.53
CA LYS A 94 -20.42 1.37 22.66
C LYS A 94 -21.69 0.57 22.92
N TYR A 95 -21.88 -0.55 22.23
CA TYR A 95 -23.01 -1.44 22.46
C TYR A 95 -23.01 -1.97 23.91
N MET A 96 -21.86 -2.40 24.43
CA MET A 96 -21.74 -2.87 25.82
C MET A 96 -22.01 -1.77 26.85
N GLN A 97 -21.51 -0.55 26.61
CA GLN A 97 -21.77 0.59 27.50
C GLN A 97 -23.26 0.97 27.54
N ASN A 98 -23.95 0.87 26.41
CA ASN A 98 -25.36 1.23 26.29
C ASN A 98 -26.32 0.11 26.70
N ASN A 99 -25.86 -1.14 26.78
CA ASN A 99 -26.64 -2.32 27.17
C ASN A 99 -26.04 -2.98 28.43
N ALA A 100 -25.75 -2.17 29.44
CA ALA A 100 -25.09 -2.59 30.68
C ALA A 100 -25.94 -3.55 31.56
N GLU A 101 -27.20 -3.82 31.22
CA GLU A 101 -28.11 -4.68 32.00
C GLU A 101 -27.78 -6.19 31.90
N SER A 102 -26.88 -6.59 31.00
CA SER A 102 -26.39 -7.97 30.92
C SER A 102 -24.86 -8.10 30.96
N VAL A 103 -24.15 -7.07 31.45
CA VAL A 103 -22.69 -7.12 31.62
C VAL A 103 -22.39 -7.46 33.07
N THR A 104 -22.04 -8.71 33.32
CA THR A 104 -21.65 -9.12 34.66
C THR A 104 -20.28 -8.54 35.00
N LEU A 105 -19.98 -8.34 36.28
CA LEU A 105 -18.65 -7.92 36.73
C LEU A 105 -17.55 -8.91 36.30
N GLU A 106 -17.94 -10.14 36.01
CA GLU A 106 -17.08 -11.21 35.51
C GLU A 106 -16.67 -10.96 34.05
N ASP A 107 -17.60 -10.55 33.19
CA ASP A 107 -17.30 -10.15 31.80
C ASP A 107 -16.30 -8.99 31.73
N LEU A 108 -16.39 -8.05 32.67
CA LEU A 108 -15.43 -6.94 32.75
C LEU A 108 -14.03 -7.38 33.19
N ASN A 109 -13.92 -8.45 33.98
CA ASN A 109 -12.64 -9.00 34.39
C ASN A 109 -12.01 -9.84 33.27
N VAL A 110 -12.81 -10.63 32.55
CA VAL A 110 -12.36 -11.36 31.34
C VAL A 110 -11.89 -10.37 30.27
N LEU A 111 -12.63 -9.29 30.04
CA LEU A 111 -12.23 -8.27 29.09
C LEU A 111 -10.90 -7.59 29.47
N LYS A 112 -10.71 -7.27 30.76
CA LYS A 112 -9.42 -6.75 31.26
C LYS A 112 -8.29 -7.73 31.01
N ASP A 113 -8.49 -9.01 31.32
CA ASP A 113 -7.49 -10.06 31.12
C ASP A 113 -7.10 -10.22 29.65
N LEU A 114 -8.09 -10.25 28.75
CA LEU A 114 -7.85 -10.29 27.30
C LEU A 114 -7.11 -9.05 26.79
N ILE A 115 -7.42 -7.86 27.30
CA ILE A 115 -6.68 -6.63 26.95
C ILE A 115 -5.23 -6.69 27.42
N PHE A 116 -4.96 -7.20 28.62
CA PHE A 116 -3.59 -7.40 29.09
C PHE A 116 -2.84 -8.43 28.24
N LYS A 117 -3.50 -9.52 27.87
CA LYS A 117 -2.92 -10.56 27.00
C LYS A 117 -2.62 -10.05 25.59
N VAL A 118 -3.55 -9.32 24.98
CA VAL A 118 -3.33 -8.70 23.66
C VAL A 118 -2.18 -7.68 23.72
N SER A 119 -2.05 -6.93 24.82
CA SER A 119 -0.91 -6.02 25.01
C SER A 119 0.44 -6.74 25.08
N ASP A 120 0.48 -7.90 25.76
CA ASP A 120 1.68 -8.73 25.85
C ASP A 120 2.03 -9.33 24.47
N ASP A 121 1.04 -9.92 23.79
CA ASP A 121 1.18 -10.47 22.45
C ASP A 121 1.66 -9.41 21.43
N VAL A 122 1.14 -8.17 21.50
CA VAL A 122 1.59 -7.07 20.64
C VAL A 122 3.04 -6.69 20.93
N THR A 123 3.47 -6.70 22.19
CA THR A 123 4.86 -6.41 22.58
C THR A 123 5.80 -7.49 22.09
N ILE A 124 5.40 -8.76 22.22
CA ILE A 124 6.14 -9.92 21.68
C ILE A 124 6.24 -9.83 20.15
N LEU A 125 5.13 -9.57 19.46
CA LEU A 125 5.13 -9.43 17.99
C LEU A 125 6.01 -8.27 17.52
N GLN A 126 6.05 -7.15 18.25
CA GLN A 126 6.98 -6.06 17.98
C GLN A 126 8.44 -6.48 18.17
N SER A 127 8.75 -7.26 19.21
CA SER A 127 10.10 -7.79 19.44
C SER A 127 10.55 -8.79 18.35
N GLN A 128 9.63 -9.64 17.88
CA GLN A 128 9.86 -10.59 16.79
C GLN A 128 10.03 -9.87 15.45
N LEU A 129 9.20 -8.85 15.18
CA LEU A 129 9.35 -8.02 13.98
C LEU A 129 10.66 -7.22 14.01
N GLY A 130 11.05 -6.70 15.18
CA GLY A 130 12.33 -5.98 15.36
C GLY A 130 13.55 -6.85 15.10
N SER A 131 13.54 -8.10 15.60
CA SER A 131 14.64 -9.07 15.37
C SER A 131 14.65 -9.61 13.94
N ALA A 132 13.49 -9.91 13.34
CA ALA A 132 13.37 -10.34 11.95
C ALA A 132 13.78 -9.24 10.95
N GLN A 133 13.36 -8.00 11.20
CA GLN A 133 13.78 -6.84 10.41
C GLN A 133 15.27 -6.55 10.61
N GLY A 134 15.79 -6.56 11.84
CA GLY A 134 17.20 -6.32 12.13
C GLY A 134 18.15 -7.31 11.44
N SER A 135 17.79 -8.60 11.41
CA SER A 135 18.57 -9.63 10.68
C SER A 135 18.56 -9.40 9.16
N SER A 136 17.41 -9.02 8.60
CA SER A 136 17.28 -8.70 7.18
C SER A 136 18.05 -7.44 6.79
N TYR A 137 17.96 -6.37 7.59
CA TYR A 137 18.67 -5.11 7.36
C TYR A 137 20.19 -5.27 7.48
N SER A 138 20.69 -6.01 8.47
CA SER A 138 22.13 -6.27 8.63
C SER A 138 22.68 -7.14 7.50
N THR A 139 21.93 -8.14 7.04
CA THR A 139 22.31 -8.95 5.87
C THR A 139 22.34 -8.10 4.60
N LEU A 140 21.34 -7.24 4.39
CA LEU A 140 21.31 -6.31 3.26
C LEU A 140 22.45 -5.30 3.33
N GLN A 141 22.74 -4.74 4.50
CA GLN A 141 23.89 -3.83 4.71
C GLN A 141 25.21 -4.53 4.40
N ASN A 142 25.41 -5.75 4.89
CA ASN A 142 26.60 -6.54 4.58
C ASN A 142 26.74 -6.79 3.08
N ARG A 143 25.64 -7.12 2.38
CA ARG A 143 25.64 -7.32 0.93
C ARG A 143 25.92 -6.02 0.16
N ILE A 144 25.38 -4.90 0.61
CA ILE A 144 25.62 -3.58 0.00
C ILE A 144 27.09 -3.20 0.16
N SER A 145 27.65 -3.28 1.37
CA SER A 145 29.07 -2.98 1.61
C SER A 145 30.00 -3.92 0.84
N GLN A 146 29.65 -5.21 0.71
CA GLN A 146 30.40 -6.14 -0.13
C GLN A 146 30.32 -5.77 -1.62
N ALA A 147 29.14 -5.44 -2.12
CA ALA A 147 28.94 -5.03 -3.52
C ALA A 147 29.69 -3.72 -3.85
N GLU A 148 29.72 -2.75 -2.92
CA GLU A 148 30.48 -1.51 -3.09
C GLU A 148 31.99 -1.77 -3.23
N LEU A 149 32.54 -2.70 -2.45
CA LEU A 149 33.94 -3.12 -2.57
C LEU A 149 34.22 -3.84 -3.90
N GLU A 150 33.30 -4.70 -4.34
CA GLU A 150 33.42 -5.43 -5.61
C GLU A 150 33.41 -4.49 -6.82
N ILE A 151 32.51 -3.49 -6.82
CA ILE A 151 32.44 -2.46 -7.87
C ILE A 151 33.75 -1.65 -7.93
N ALA A 152 34.32 -1.29 -6.78
CA ALA A 152 35.57 -0.55 -6.73
C ALA A 152 36.74 -1.33 -7.35
N GLN A 153 36.82 -2.65 -7.07
CA GLN A 153 37.85 -3.52 -7.64
C GLN A 153 37.67 -3.73 -9.14
N LEU A 154 36.45 -3.95 -9.61
CA LEU A 154 36.15 -4.10 -11.05
C LEU A 154 36.56 -2.85 -11.84
N ASN A 155 36.27 -1.65 -11.31
CA ASN A 155 36.67 -0.40 -11.96
C ASN A 155 38.20 -0.24 -12.02
N ALA A 156 38.91 -0.61 -10.95
CA ALA A 156 40.37 -0.61 -10.94
C ALA A 156 40.94 -1.58 -11.99
N GLN A 157 40.39 -2.79 -12.08
CA GLN A 157 40.81 -3.80 -13.05
C GLN A 157 40.55 -3.37 -14.50
N VAL A 158 39.42 -2.69 -14.79
CA VAL A 158 39.12 -2.16 -16.13
C VAL A 158 40.10 -1.06 -16.54
N GLN A 159 40.49 -0.17 -15.61
CA GLN A 159 41.51 0.85 -15.88
C GLN A 159 42.90 0.25 -16.14
N GLU A 160 43.27 -0.80 -15.40
CA GLU A 160 44.55 -1.49 -15.59
C GLU A 160 44.59 -2.33 -16.89
N SER A 161 43.49 -3.00 -17.22
CA SER A 161 43.39 -3.82 -18.45
C SER A 161 43.39 -2.96 -19.72
N SER A 162 42.75 -1.80 -19.68
CA SER A 162 42.72 -0.85 -20.81
C SER A 162 44.07 -0.18 -21.05
N SER A 163 44.76 0.25 -19.98
CA SER A 163 46.09 0.86 -20.09
C SER A 163 47.17 -0.13 -20.55
N SER A 164 47.19 -1.36 -20.01
CA SER A 164 48.12 -2.41 -20.43
C SER A 164 47.92 -2.83 -21.89
N SER A 165 46.66 -3.01 -22.33
CA SER A 165 46.32 -3.32 -23.72
C SER A 165 46.69 -2.19 -24.68
N SER A 166 46.39 -0.93 -24.33
CA SER A 166 46.77 0.23 -25.12
C SER A 166 48.30 0.35 -25.28
N SER A 167 49.05 0.17 -24.18
CA SER A 167 50.52 0.21 -24.24
C SER A 167 51.11 -0.92 -25.08
N THR A 168 50.51 -2.12 -25.04
CA THR A 168 50.92 -3.26 -25.85
C THR A 168 50.62 -3.02 -27.33
N LEU A 169 49.45 -2.46 -27.64
CA LEU A 169 49.07 -2.11 -28.99
C LEU A 169 49.97 -0.99 -29.54
N ALA A 170 50.22 0.06 -28.75
CA ALA A 170 51.12 1.15 -29.11
C ALA A 170 52.54 0.64 -29.44
N LYS A 171 53.09 -0.25 -28.61
CA LYS A 171 54.40 -0.90 -28.87
C LYS A 171 54.40 -1.68 -30.18
N ARG A 172 53.34 -2.45 -30.46
CA ARG A 172 53.22 -3.25 -31.70
C ARG A 172 53.06 -2.37 -32.94
N VAL A 173 52.23 -1.35 -32.87
CA VAL A 173 52.00 -0.40 -33.97
C VAL A 173 53.28 0.36 -34.28
N GLN A 174 53.98 0.85 -33.26
CA GLN A 174 55.25 1.56 -33.44
C GLN A 174 56.33 0.65 -34.05
N ALA A 175 56.45 -0.59 -33.60
CA ALA A 175 57.38 -1.56 -34.18
C ALA A 175 57.06 -1.85 -35.65
N ASN A 176 55.79 -2.11 -35.98
CA ASN A 176 55.36 -2.34 -37.36
C ASN A 176 55.57 -1.11 -38.24
N PHE A 177 55.35 0.10 -37.72
CA PHE A 177 55.60 1.35 -38.43
C PHE A 177 57.07 1.51 -38.79
N PHE A 178 57.99 1.27 -37.85
CA PHE A 178 59.43 1.34 -38.14
C PHE A 178 59.86 0.28 -39.16
N ILE A 179 59.37 -0.95 -39.04
CA ILE A 179 59.66 -2.03 -40.00
C ILE A 179 59.16 -1.66 -41.41
N SER A 180 57.96 -1.10 -41.51
CA SER A 180 57.40 -0.65 -42.79
C SER A 180 58.19 0.51 -43.39
N LEU A 181 58.61 1.47 -42.55
CA LEU A 181 59.36 2.64 -43.01
C LEU A 181 60.77 2.27 -43.48
N THR A 182 61.45 1.37 -42.77
CA THR A 182 62.78 0.88 -43.19
C THR A 182 62.69 0.07 -44.47
N ALA A 183 61.68 -0.81 -44.62
CA ALA A 183 61.46 -1.55 -45.85
C ALA A 183 61.23 -0.64 -47.06
N LEU A 184 60.42 0.42 -46.89
CA LEU A 184 60.19 1.44 -47.91
C LEU A 184 61.50 2.14 -48.31
N LEU A 185 62.27 2.60 -47.33
CA LEU A 185 63.54 3.30 -47.58
C LEU A 185 64.55 2.42 -48.31
N VAL A 186 64.71 1.16 -47.89
CA VAL A 186 65.60 0.20 -48.57
C VAL A 186 65.15 -0.04 -50.01
N GLY A 187 63.84 -0.16 -50.25
CA GLY A 187 63.29 -0.29 -51.59
C GLY A 187 63.57 0.92 -52.49
N ILE A 188 63.35 2.13 -51.97
CA ILE A 188 63.63 3.39 -52.70
C ILE A 188 65.13 3.48 -53.04
N VAL A 189 66.01 3.21 -52.07
CA VAL A 189 67.47 3.24 -52.28
C VAL A 189 67.89 2.18 -53.30
N GLY A 190 67.36 0.96 -53.21
CA GLY A 190 67.64 -0.11 -54.16
C GLY A 190 67.24 0.24 -55.60
N VAL A 191 66.06 0.84 -55.79
CA VAL A 191 65.62 1.33 -57.10
C VAL A 191 66.51 2.46 -57.59
N ALA A 192 66.85 3.42 -56.73
CA ALA A 192 67.74 4.53 -57.09
C ALA A 192 69.12 4.02 -57.53
N LEU A 193 69.71 3.08 -56.81
CA LEU A 193 70.97 2.43 -57.18
C LEU A 193 70.88 1.70 -58.52
N ALA A 194 69.83 0.91 -58.74
CA ALA A 194 69.61 0.20 -60.00
C ALA A 194 69.45 1.16 -61.20
N THR A 195 68.82 2.32 -61.01
CA THR A 195 68.68 3.34 -62.07
C THR A 195 69.95 4.15 -62.33
N LEU A 196 70.87 4.22 -61.36
CA LEU A 196 72.12 4.99 -61.48
C LEU A 196 73.31 4.15 -61.98
N GLY A 197 73.15 2.83 -62.17
CA GLY A 197 74.16 1.97 -62.78
C GLY A 197 75.38 1.67 -61.89
N LEU A 198 75.22 1.75 -60.57
CA LEU A 198 76.19 1.33 -59.55
C LEU A 198 75.98 -0.14 -59.14
#